data_AF-A0A7C8EK45-F1
#
_entry.id   AF-A0A7C8EK45-F1
#
_cell.length_a   1.000
_cell.length_b   1.000
_cell.length_c   1.000
_cell.angle_alpha   90.00
_cell.angle_beta   90.00
_cell.angle_gamma   90.00
#
_symmetry.space_group_name_H-M   'P 1'
#
loop_
_entity.id
_entity.type
_entity.pdbx_description
1 polymer ?
#
loop_
_entity_poly.entity_id
_entity_poly.type
_entity_poly.pdbx_seq_one_letter_code
_entity_poly.pdbx_strand_id
1 'polypeptide(L)'
;RGAEELRVKESDRIMAMAKELSKMSVPVKEYKDGIDIVGKSDLKGASLNSYGDHRIAMSMVVAGLISEGDIIVDDCECVSISFPSFFDSLYGR
;
A
#
# COMPACT_ATOMS: atom_id res chain seq x y z
N ARG A 1 5.60 2.71 -16.06
CA ARG A 1 6.99 2.80 -16.59
C ARG A 1 7.47 4.24 -16.40
N GLY A 2 8.79 4.47 -16.45
CA GLY A 2 9.42 5.77 -16.23
C GLY A 2 9.24 6.33 -14.81
N ALA A 3 9.25 5.47 -13.79
CA ALA A 3 9.03 5.81 -12.39
C ALA A 3 10.16 5.30 -11.49
N GLU A 4 11.38 5.16 -12.02
CA GLU A 4 12.54 4.65 -11.29
C GLU A 4 12.86 5.45 -10.02
N GLU A 5 12.51 6.73 -9.96
CA GLU A 5 12.73 7.58 -8.79
C GLU A 5 11.88 7.16 -7.57
N LEU A 6 10.82 6.37 -7.79
CA LEU A 6 10.01 5.81 -6.71
C LEU A 6 10.74 4.74 -5.90
N ARG A 7 11.83 4.17 -6.43
CA ARG A 7 12.63 3.17 -5.72
C ARG A 7 13.53 3.76 -4.63
N VAL A 8 13.77 5.06 -4.66
CA VAL A 8 14.70 5.78 -3.78
C VAL A 8 14.00 6.84 -2.92
N LYS A 9 12.72 6.61 -2.60
CA LYS A 9 11.96 7.46 -1.67
C LYS A 9 12.22 7.01 -0.24
N GLU A 10 11.29 7.27 0.67
CA GLU A 10 11.34 6.79 2.05
C GLU A 10 11.45 5.26 2.12
N SER A 11 10.90 4.58 1.10
CA SER A 11 11.11 3.15 0.81
C SER A 11 11.28 2.94 -0.71
N ASP A 12 11.60 1.71 -1.13
CA ASP A 12 11.38 1.31 -2.52
C ASP A 12 9.88 1.08 -2.74
N ARG A 13 9.19 2.14 -3.18
CA ARG A 13 7.72 2.15 -3.32
C ARG A 13 7.23 1.24 -4.44
N ILE A 14 8.02 1.01 -5.48
CA ILE A 14 7.63 0.08 -6.55
C ILE A 14 7.62 -1.34 -6.00
N MET A 15 8.70 -1.73 -5.32
CA MET A 15 8.82 -3.04 -4.71
C MET A 15 7.76 -3.26 -3.61
N ALA A 16 7.55 -2.26 -2.75
CA ALA A 16 6.54 -2.32 -1.70
C ALA A 16 5.14 -2.54 -2.27
N MET A 17 4.68 -1.69 -3.20
CA MET A 17 3.36 -1.83 -3.81
C MET A 17 3.21 -3.17 -4.55
N ALA A 18 4.23 -3.63 -5.27
CA ALA A 18 4.18 -4.91 -5.96
C ALA A 18 3.99 -6.09 -4.98
N LYS A 19 4.78 -6.13 -3.91
CA LYS A 19 4.67 -7.22 -2.92
C LYS A 19 3.35 -7.21 -2.19
N GLU A 20 2.94 -6.05 -1.70
CA GLU A 20 1.75 -5.95 -0.85
C GLU A 20 0.46 -6.19 -1.65
N LEU A 21 0.35 -5.64 -2.87
CA LEU A 21 -0.77 -5.95 -3.77
C LEU A 21 -0.81 -7.43 -4.17
N SER A 22 0.34 -8.07 -4.38
CA SER A 22 0.40 -9.52 -4.68
C SER A 22 -0.18 -10.35 -3.54
N LYS A 23 0.09 -10.00 -2.27
CA LYS A 23 -0.48 -10.69 -1.11
C LYS A 23 -2.00 -10.57 -1.06
N MET A 24 -2.53 -9.43 -1.50
CA MET A 24 -3.97 -9.20 -1.66
C MET A 24 -4.57 -9.87 -2.90
N SER A 25 -3.83 -10.80 -3.54
CA SER A 25 -4.22 -11.53 -4.75
C SER A 25 -4.42 -10.67 -6.01
N VAL A 26 -3.78 -9.50 -6.08
CA VAL A 26 -3.75 -8.66 -7.28
C VAL A 26 -2.64 -9.13 -8.22
N PRO A 27 -2.94 -9.45 -9.49
CA PRO A 27 -1.90 -9.74 -10.46
C PRO A 27 -1.10 -8.47 -10.76
N VAL A 28 0.19 -8.51 -10.43
CA VAL A 28 1.11 -7.41 -10.70
C VAL A 28 2.36 -7.92 -11.38
N LYS A 29 3.02 -7.05 -12.12
CA LYS A 29 4.35 -7.29 -12.67
C LYS A 29 5.24 -6.12 -12.36
N GLU A 30 6.28 -6.38 -11.56
CA GLU A 30 7.29 -5.40 -11.20
C GLU A 30 8.32 -5.24 -12.33
N TYR A 31 8.77 -4.00 -12.55
CA TYR A 31 9.82 -3.64 -13.48
C TYR A 31 10.76 -2.64 -12.81
N LYS A 32 11.99 -2.52 -13.31
CA LYS A 32 12.99 -1.60 -12.75
C LYS A 32 12.48 -0.15 -12.65
N ASP A 33 11.66 0.29 -13.58
CA ASP A 33 11.15 1.66 -13.72
C ASP A 33 9.62 1.73 -13.55
N GLY A 34 8.99 0.75 -12.90
CA GLY A 34 7.57 0.82 -12.57
C GLY A 34 6.91 -0.51 -12.28
N ILE A 35 5.59 -0.52 -12.37
CA ILE A 35 4.74 -1.67 -12.06
C ILE A 35 3.58 -1.69 -13.05
N ASP A 36 3.22 -2.88 -13.53
CA ASP A 36 1.92 -3.11 -14.18
C ASP A 36 1.00 -3.76 -13.16
N ILE A 37 -0.23 -3.26 -13.07
CA ILE A 37 -1.25 -3.73 -12.12
C ILE A 37 -2.49 -4.11 -12.93
N VAL A 38 -2.94 -5.36 -12.80
CA VAL A 38 -4.22 -5.79 -13.37
C VAL A 38 -5.30 -5.61 -12.32
N GLY A 39 -6.18 -4.63 -12.53
CA GLY A 39 -7.24 -4.29 -11.59
C GLY A 39 -8.16 -5.48 -11.28
N LYS A 40 -8.58 -5.57 -10.02
CA LYS A 40 -9.45 -6.62 -9.50
C LYS A 40 -10.47 -6.02 -8.52
N SER A 41 -11.67 -6.58 -8.47
CA SER A 41 -12.72 -6.12 -7.55
C SER A 41 -12.78 -6.91 -6.24
N ASP A 42 -12.20 -8.11 -6.19
CA ASP A 42 -12.19 -9.02 -5.03
C ASP A 42 -10.79 -9.09 -4.40
N LEU A 43 -10.35 -7.97 -3.81
CA LEU A 43 -9.12 -7.94 -3.02
C LEU A 43 -9.25 -8.87 -1.81
N LYS A 44 -8.20 -9.61 -1.46
CA LYS A 44 -8.21 -10.50 -0.29
C LYS A 44 -7.50 -9.85 0.90
N GLY A 45 -8.03 -10.11 2.09
CA GLY A 45 -7.37 -9.75 3.35
C GLY A 45 -5.98 -10.37 3.46
N ALA A 46 -5.04 -9.64 4.08
CA ALA A 46 -3.64 -10.03 4.18
C ALA A 46 -2.90 -9.25 5.29
N SER A 47 -1.80 -9.82 5.79
CA SER A 47 -0.82 -9.08 6.61
C SER A 47 0.18 -8.38 5.70
N LEU A 48 0.25 -7.06 5.84
CA LEU A 48 0.94 -6.14 4.95
C LEU A 48 2.02 -5.35 5.70
N ASN A 49 3.07 -4.95 5.00
CA ASN A 49 4.16 -4.17 5.58
C ASN A 49 4.22 -2.77 4.96
N SER A 50 4.25 -1.73 5.79
CA SER A 50 4.35 -0.34 5.30
C SER A 50 5.77 0.08 4.92
N TYR A 51 6.79 -0.68 5.35
CA TYR A 51 8.21 -0.37 5.20
C TYR A 51 8.60 0.98 5.83
N GLY A 52 7.86 1.42 6.85
CA GLY A 52 8.02 2.74 7.47
C GLY A 52 7.60 3.91 6.57
N ASP A 53 6.97 3.63 5.43
CA ASP A 53 6.55 4.63 4.44
C ASP A 53 5.08 4.97 4.63
N HIS A 54 4.82 6.20 5.08
CA HIS A 54 3.47 6.69 5.38
C HIS A 54 2.51 6.57 4.19
N ARG A 55 3.01 6.70 2.95
CA ARG A 55 2.16 6.59 1.75
C ARG A 55 1.80 5.15 1.45
N ILE A 56 2.71 4.22 1.68
CA ILE A 56 2.43 2.79 1.55
C ILE A 56 1.41 2.38 2.62
N ALA A 57 1.62 2.78 3.88
CA ALA A 57 0.68 2.53 4.97
C ALA A 57 -0.73 3.02 4.64
N MET A 58 -0.89 4.30 4.28
CA MET A 58 -2.21 4.87 3.93
C MET A 58 -2.83 4.16 2.72
N SER A 59 -2.04 3.84 1.69
CA SER A 59 -2.54 3.15 0.50
C SER A 59 -3.08 1.76 0.84
N MET A 60 -2.38 1.01 1.70
CA MET A 60 -2.84 -0.31 2.14
C MET A 60 -4.10 -0.20 2.99
N VAL A 61 -4.16 0.75 3.94
CA VAL A 61 -5.37 0.98 4.75
C VAL A 61 -6.59 1.26 3.87
N VAL A 62 -6.45 2.12 2.85
CA VAL A 62 -7.54 2.41 1.91
C VAL A 62 -7.93 1.16 1.11
N ALA A 63 -6.98 0.34 0.67
CA ALA A 63 -7.27 -0.91 -0.03
C ALA A 63 -8.05 -1.91 0.84
N GLY A 64 -7.81 -1.91 2.16
CA GLY A 64 -8.54 -2.72 3.14
C GLY A 64 -10.02 -2.40 3.26
N LEU A 65 -10.44 -1.17 2.92
CA LEU A 65 -11.85 -0.78 2.99
C LEU A 65 -12.73 -1.55 2.00
N ILE A 66 -12.13 -2.14 0.96
CA ILE A 66 -12.83 -2.92 -0.07
C ILE A 66 -12.37 -4.38 -0.12
N SER A 67 -11.51 -4.82 0.80
CA SER A 67 -11.03 -6.20 0.81
C SER A 67 -12.05 -7.17 1.41
N GLU A 68 -12.09 -8.37 0.85
CA GLU A 68 -12.73 -9.52 1.45
C GLU A 68 -11.83 -10.07 2.56
N GLY A 69 -12.18 -9.78 3.80
CA GLY A 69 -11.42 -10.11 5.00
C GLY A 69 -10.54 -8.97 5.47
N ASP A 70 -9.97 -9.15 6.66
CA ASP A 70 -9.18 -8.12 7.33
C ASP A 70 -7.81 -7.96 6.67
N ILE A 71 -7.34 -6.72 6.62
CA ILE A 71 -5.92 -6.43 6.42
C ILE A 71 -5.30 -6.02 7.76
N ILE A 72 -4.03 -6.38 7.95
CA ILE A 72 -3.23 -5.96 9.10
C ILE A 72 -1.99 -5.29 8.53
N VAL A 73 -1.81 -3.99 8.76
CA VAL A 73 -0.68 -3.23 8.23
C VAL A 73 0.32 -2.95 9.36
N ASP A 74 1.54 -3.45 9.22
CA ASP A 74 2.62 -3.22 10.18
C ASP A 74 3.15 -1.78 10.07
N ASP A 75 3.58 -1.22 11.21
CA ASP A 75 4.19 0.11 11.34
C ASP A 75 3.32 1.29 10.87
N CYS A 76 1.99 1.20 11.08
CA CYS A 76 1.04 2.27 10.72
C CYS A 76 1.24 3.61 11.47
N GLU A 77 2.07 3.64 12.53
CA GLU A 77 2.39 4.88 13.26
C GLU A 77 3.04 5.95 12.36
N CYS A 78 3.76 5.52 11.31
CA CYS A 78 4.43 6.40 10.35
C CYS A 78 3.46 7.34 9.59
N VAL A 79 2.16 6.99 9.50
CA VAL A 79 1.12 7.82 8.86
C VAL A 79 1.09 9.24 9.45
N SER A 80 1.25 9.33 10.77
CA SER A 80 1.20 10.59 11.52
C SER A 80 2.28 11.60 11.12
N ILE A 81 3.38 11.17 10.50
CA ILE A 81 4.45 12.04 10.00
C ILE A 81 3.92 13.01 8.94
N SER A 82 3.01 12.53 8.10
CA SER A 82 2.49 13.30 6.96
C SER A 82 1.03 13.72 7.13
N PHE A 83 0.22 12.91 7.82
CA PHE A 83 -1.20 13.14 7.97
C PHE A 83 -1.71 12.60 9.32
N PRO A 84 -1.50 13.35 10.42
CA PRO A 84 -1.91 12.95 11.77
C PRO A 84 -3.39 12.57 11.90
N SER A 85 -4.29 13.29 11.23
CA SER A 85 -5.74 13.06 11.28
C SER A 85 -6.26 12.13 10.17
N PHE A 86 -5.40 11.31 9.57
CA PHE A 86 -5.78 10.40 8.48
C PHE A 86 -6.92 9.46 8.89
N PHE A 87 -6.80 8.79 10.04
CA PHE A 87 -7.82 7.83 10.50
C PHE A 87 -9.13 8.50 10.92
N ASP A 88 -9.06 9.68 11.54
CA ASP A 88 -10.23 10.50 11.86
C ASP A 88 -10.97 10.88 10.57
N SER A 89 -10.23 11.33 9.55
CA SER A 89 -10.77 11.68 8.24
C SER A 89 -11.36 10.46 7.52
N LEU A 90 -10.73 9.30 7.64
CA LEU A 90 -11.15 8.07 6.96
C LEU A 90 -12.42 7.48 7.57
N TYR A 91 -12.55 7.54 8.89
CA TYR A 91 -13.68 6.93 9.62
C TYR A 91 -14.73 7.95 10.08
N GLY A 92 -14.54 9.23 9.77
CA GLY A 92 -15.47 10.32 10.12
C GLY A 92 -15.64 10.50 11.63
N ARG A 93 -14.55 10.41 12.39
CA ARG A 93 -14.54 10.58 13.85
C ARG A 93 -13.94 11.92 14.25
#